data_AF-A0A496ZUR1-F1
#
_entry.id   AF-A0A496ZUR1-F1
#
_cell.length_a   1.000
_cell.length_b   1.000
_cell.length_c   1.000
_cell.angle_alpha   90.00
_cell.angle_beta   90.00
_cell.angle_gamma   90.00
#
_symmetry.space_group_name_H-M   'P 1'
#
loop_
_entity.id
_entity.type
_entity.pdbx_description
1 polymer ?
#
loop_
_entity_poly.entity_id
_entity_poly.type
_entity_poly.pdbx_seq_one_letter_code
_entity_poly.pdbx_strand_id
1 'polypeptide(L)'
;MAIELVKLYKDNGTFIKDADVTGSTFSTIVDQGVGSLDIKGKSQDDAGNLSGFGSTINYYAGCNNTPLCDLLDDTGKSSTDNLTNDTTPRIAVKITLPIPTGCSQVALSSVQKLELWHKVGEGTYAKIADLTSITRDGNDSFSSIHQFVSELAEGDHYFKAIWVDSQDDTSSYGAELHIVVDSSAPNAPTITVDDGSVFVKQTVTITGSATE
;
A
#
# COMPACT_ATOMS: atom_id res chain seq x y z
N MET A 1 31.09 -37.07 -5.37
CA MET A 1 29.83 -37.53 -4.76
C MET A 1 28.80 -36.47 -5.06
N ALA A 2 27.65 -36.86 -5.61
CA ALA A 2 26.57 -35.91 -5.85
C ALA A 2 25.87 -35.62 -4.51
N ILE A 3 25.27 -34.44 -4.41
CA ILE A 3 24.35 -34.14 -3.32
C ILE A 3 23.01 -34.76 -3.72
N GLU A 4 22.48 -35.63 -2.87
CA GLU A 4 21.20 -36.30 -3.08
C GLU A 4 20.04 -35.43 -2.55
N LEU A 5 20.20 -34.89 -1.34
CA LEU A 5 19.14 -34.20 -0.61
C LEU A 5 19.65 -32.93 0.08
N VAL A 6 18.74 -31.97 0.29
CA VAL A 6 18.90 -30.90 1.26
C VAL A 6 17.93 -31.13 2.41
N LYS A 7 18.46 -31.28 3.62
CA LYS A 7 17.68 -31.37 4.87
C LYS A 7 17.46 -29.98 5.42
N LEU A 8 16.21 -29.56 5.56
CA LEU A 8 15.81 -28.25 6.07
C LEU A 8 15.48 -28.31 7.56
N TYR A 9 15.88 -27.29 8.29
CA TYR A 9 15.74 -27.17 9.75
C TYR A 9 15.37 -25.75 10.14
N LYS A 10 14.72 -25.62 11.30
CA LYS A 10 14.65 -24.36 12.05
C LYS A 10 16.02 -23.99 12.60
N ASP A 11 16.18 -22.75 13.03
CA ASP A 11 17.42 -22.21 13.57
C ASP A 11 17.82 -22.89 14.89
N ASN A 12 16.83 -23.30 15.70
CA ASN A 12 17.07 -24.13 16.88
C ASN A 12 17.51 -25.58 16.55
N GLY A 13 17.61 -25.94 15.27
CA GLY A 13 18.02 -27.27 14.80
C GLY A 13 16.88 -28.27 14.66
N THR A 14 15.62 -27.88 14.86
CA THR A 14 14.46 -28.76 14.65
C THR A 14 14.32 -29.08 13.16
N PHE A 15 14.24 -30.36 12.81
CA PHE A 15 14.04 -30.80 11.43
C PHE A 15 12.67 -30.38 10.89
N ILE A 16 12.64 -29.93 9.64
CA ILE A 16 11.43 -29.51 8.92
C ILE A 16 11.08 -30.53 7.83
N LYS A 17 11.96 -30.70 6.83
CA LYS A 17 11.66 -31.48 5.63
C LYS A 17 12.94 -31.78 4.84
N ASP A 18 12.92 -32.87 4.07
CA ASP A 18 13.91 -33.14 3.02
C ASP A 18 13.48 -32.53 1.67
N ALA A 19 14.45 -32.10 0.87
CA ALA A 19 14.26 -31.58 -0.47
C ALA A 19 15.18 -32.30 -1.46
N ASP A 20 14.61 -32.92 -2.49
CA ASP A 20 15.38 -33.59 -3.53
C ASP A 20 16.22 -32.59 -4.33
N VAL A 21 17.47 -32.97 -4.59
CA VAL A 21 18.39 -32.18 -5.42
C VAL A 21 18.38 -32.70 -6.85
N THR A 22 18.13 -31.82 -7.81
CA THR A 22 18.25 -32.14 -9.24
C THR A 22 19.41 -31.36 -9.83
N GLY A 23 20.49 -32.07 -10.20
CA GLY A 23 21.73 -31.43 -10.63
C GLY A 23 22.40 -30.68 -9.48
N SER A 24 22.26 -29.36 -9.45
CA SER A 24 22.82 -28.49 -8.39
C SER A 24 21.78 -27.59 -7.72
N THR A 25 20.49 -27.76 -8.02
CA THR A 25 19.40 -26.95 -7.46
C THR A 25 18.39 -27.83 -6.72
N PHE A 26 17.67 -27.22 -5.79
CA PHE A 26 16.55 -27.83 -5.09
C PHE A 26 15.40 -26.82 -5.00
N SER A 27 14.18 -27.33 -4.95
CA SER A 27 12.99 -26.55 -4.65
C SER A 27 12.01 -27.45 -3.91
N THR A 28 11.41 -26.93 -2.84
CA THR A 28 10.39 -27.67 -2.09
C THR A 28 9.46 -26.67 -1.42
N ILE A 29 8.18 -27.04 -1.33
CA ILE A 29 7.21 -26.29 -0.54
C ILE A 29 7.41 -26.64 0.94
N VAL A 30 7.50 -25.61 1.76
CA VAL A 30 7.59 -25.71 3.22
C VAL A 30 6.44 -24.94 3.84
N ASP A 31 5.69 -25.60 4.72
CA ASP A 31 4.73 -24.96 5.61
C ASP A 31 5.25 -25.08 7.05
N GLN A 32 5.58 -23.94 7.66
CA GLN A 32 5.96 -23.86 9.09
C GLN A 32 4.89 -23.13 9.93
N GLY A 33 3.73 -22.83 9.36
CA GLY A 33 2.69 -22.00 9.95
C GLY A 33 2.81 -20.51 9.65
N VAL A 34 2.18 -19.69 10.48
CA VAL A 34 2.13 -18.22 10.35
C VAL A 34 3.06 -17.52 11.33
N GLY A 35 3.50 -16.31 10.99
CA GLY A 35 4.33 -15.46 11.84
C GLY A 35 5.79 -15.36 11.38
N SER A 36 6.67 -14.90 12.29
CA SER A 36 8.11 -14.90 12.07
C SER A 36 8.65 -16.32 12.11
N LEU A 37 9.38 -16.68 11.05
CA LEU A 37 9.90 -18.02 10.81
C LEU A 37 11.35 -17.93 10.34
N ASP A 38 12.04 -19.06 10.44
CA ASP A 38 13.43 -19.20 10.07
C ASP A 38 13.68 -20.55 9.40
N ILE A 39 14.70 -20.62 8.56
CA ILE A 39 15.08 -21.85 7.88
C ILE A 39 16.59 -21.89 7.60
N LYS A 40 17.21 -23.05 7.78
CA LYS A 40 18.58 -23.36 7.36
C LYS A 40 18.68 -24.79 6.85
N GLY A 41 19.72 -25.07 6.07
CA GLY A 41 19.89 -26.35 5.39
C GLY A 41 21.18 -27.09 5.73
N LYS A 42 21.16 -28.41 5.58
CA LYS A 42 22.34 -29.26 5.39
C LYS A 42 22.21 -30.03 4.08
N SER A 43 23.30 -30.18 3.35
CA SER A 43 23.36 -31.10 2.21
C SER A 43 23.67 -32.51 2.68
N GLN A 44 23.05 -33.50 2.04
CA GLN A 44 23.35 -34.92 2.18
C GLN A 44 23.84 -35.47 0.84
N ASP A 45 24.98 -36.15 0.82
CA ASP A 45 25.46 -36.86 -0.37
C ASP A 45 24.82 -38.25 -0.54
N ASP A 46 25.02 -38.89 -1.69
CA ASP A 46 24.47 -40.24 -1.99
C ASP A 46 24.98 -41.33 -1.01
N ALA A 47 26.03 -41.05 -0.24
CA ALA A 47 26.56 -41.95 0.78
C ALA A 47 25.99 -41.65 2.19
N GLY A 48 25.10 -40.66 2.30
CA GLY A 48 24.42 -40.25 3.52
C GLY A 48 25.18 -39.23 4.39
N ASN A 49 26.35 -38.74 3.96
CA ASN A 49 27.16 -37.79 4.73
C ASN A 49 26.50 -36.42 4.77
N LEU A 50 26.43 -35.79 5.96
CA LEU A 50 25.84 -34.47 6.14
C LEU A 50 26.91 -33.37 6.22
N SER A 51 26.63 -32.24 5.58
CA SER A 51 27.41 -31.01 5.75
C SER A 51 27.20 -30.34 7.12
N GLY A 52 27.97 -29.28 7.38
CA GLY A 52 27.58 -28.26 8.36
C GLY A 52 26.31 -27.52 7.95
N PHE A 53 25.71 -26.77 8.88
CA PHE A 53 24.57 -25.90 8.56
C PHE A 53 25.01 -24.75 7.66
N GLY A 54 24.18 -24.44 6.67
CA GLY A 54 24.24 -23.15 5.97
C GLY A 54 23.71 -22.00 6.84
N SER A 55 23.72 -20.79 6.27
CA SER A 55 23.16 -19.60 6.91
C SER A 55 21.66 -19.74 7.17
N THR A 56 21.20 -19.14 8.26
CA THR A 56 19.77 -19.00 8.57
C THR A 56 19.15 -17.89 7.73
N ILE A 57 17.99 -18.17 7.14
CA ILE A 57 17.13 -17.22 6.45
C ILE A 57 15.90 -16.98 7.30
N ASN A 58 15.61 -15.72 7.63
CA ASN A 58 14.42 -15.32 8.38
C ASN A 58 13.37 -14.76 7.42
N TYR A 59 12.11 -15.13 7.63
CA TYR A 59 11.00 -14.68 6.81
C TYR A 59 9.72 -14.57 7.65
N TYR A 60 8.68 -13.98 7.08
CA TYR A 60 7.37 -13.89 7.72
C TYR A 60 6.32 -14.53 6.80
N ALA A 61 5.46 -15.39 7.34
CA ALA A 61 4.37 -16.02 6.59
C ALA A 61 3.00 -15.65 7.17
N GLY A 62 1.97 -15.60 6.32
CA GLY A 62 0.61 -15.32 6.75
C GLY A 62 0.38 -13.89 7.25
N CYS A 63 0.99 -12.90 6.60
CA CYS A 63 0.71 -11.49 6.88
C CYS A 63 -0.73 -11.14 6.49
N ASN A 64 -1.47 -10.52 7.41
CA ASN A 64 -2.85 -10.05 7.19
C ASN A 64 -2.97 -8.52 7.17
N ASN A 65 -1.84 -7.80 7.14
CA ASN A 65 -1.85 -6.35 7.02
C ASN A 65 -2.41 -5.97 5.65
N THR A 66 -3.23 -4.92 5.65
CA THR A 66 -3.88 -4.39 4.45
C THR A 66 -3.36 -2.99 4.16
N PRO A 67 -3.34 -2.54 2.89
CA PRO A 67 -2.90 -1.18 2.58
C PRO A 67 -3.91 -0.12 3.04
N LEU A 68 -3.47 1.12 3.09
CA LEU A 68 -4.28 2.31 3.33
C LEU A 68 -4.15 3.26 2.13
N CYS A 69 -5.27 3.87 1.75
CA CYS A 69 -5.30 4.94 0.75
C CYS A 69 -5.37 6.31 1.44
N ASP A 70 -4.76 7.33 0.83
CA ASP A 70 -4.68 8.69 1.35
C ASP A 70 -4.77 9.70 0.21
N LEU A 71 -5.56 10.77 0.37
CA LEU A 71 -5.69 11.84 -0.62
C LEU A 71 -4.54 12.84 -0.42
N LEU A 72 -3.71 13.03 -1.43
CA LEU A 72 -2.57 13.96 -1.34
C LEU A 72 -2.93 15.40 -1.74
N ASP A 73 -3.97 15.56 -2.55
CA ASP A 73 -4.42 16.85 -3.08
C ASP A 73 -5.71 17.30 -2.38
N ASP A 74 -5.73 17.19 -1.06
CA ASP A 74 -6.80 17.76 -0.24
C ASP A 74 -6.67 19.29 -0.24
N THR A 75 -7.63 19.96 -0.88
CA THR A 75 -7.70 21.43 -1.00
C THR A 75 -8.87 22.00 -0.20
N GLY A 76 -9.53 21.16 0.60
CA GLY A 76 -10.68 21.49 1.40
C GLY A 76 -10.33 22.44 2.53
N LYS A 77 -11.30 22.63 3.44
CA LYS A 77 -11.12 23.51 4.59
C LYS A 77 -10.13 22.92 5.60
N SER A 78 -10.04 21.60 5.67
CA SER A 78 -9.18 20.83 6.56
C SER A 78 -8.28 19.92 5.75
N SER A 79 -7.04 19.70 6.18
CA SER A 79 -6.13 18.73 5.55
C SER A 79 -6.49 17.26 5.80
N THR A 80 -7.72 16.99 6.23
CA THR A 80 -8.21 15.66 6.62
C THR A 80 -9.68 15.46 6.30
N ASP A 81 -10.33 16.44 5.66
CA ASP A 81 -11.75 16.32 5.28
C ASP A 81 -11.91 15.67 3.90
N ASN A 82 -10.80 15.36 3.22
CA ASN A 82 -10.77 14.65 1.94
C ASN A 82 -11.62 15.34 0.86
N LEU A 83 -11.72 16.66 0.93
CA LEU A 83 -12.43 17.49 -0.03
C LEU A 83 -11.42 18.11 -0.99
N THR A 84 -11.64 18.00 -2.30
CA THR A 84 -10.71 18.54 -3.28
C THR A 84 -11.43 19.22 -4.43
N ASN A 85 -10.87 20.34 -4.90
CA ASN A 85 -11.26 20.97 -6.16
C ASN A 85 -10.39 20.53 -7.34
N ASP A 86 -9.41 19.65 -7.10
CA ASP A 86 -8.65 18.98 -8.14
C ASP A 86 -9.43 17.77 -8.66
N THR A 87 -9.86 17.83 -9.91
CA THR A 87 -10.55 16.72 -10.59
C THR A 87 -9.59 15.60 -11.00
N THR A 88 -8.28 15.81 -10.88
CA THR A 88 -7.21 14.84 -11.15
C THR A 88 -6.33 14.61 -9.92
N PRO A 89 -6.90 14.20 -8.77
CA PRO A 89 -6.15 14.13 -7.53
C PRO A 89 -5.07 13.03 -7.57
N ARG A 90 -4.17 13.06 -6.60
CA ARG A 90 -3.23 11.96 -6.32
C ARG A 90 -3.68 11.18 -5.11
N ILE A 91 -3.68 9.85 -5.26
CA ILE A 91 -3.95 8.91 -4.18
C ILE A 91 -2.67 8.18 -3.82
N ALA A 92 -2.20 8.34 -2.59
CA ALA A 92 -1.14 7.51 -2.04
C ALA A 92 -1.72 6.20 -1.53
N VAL A 93 -1.03 5.09 -1.80
CA VAL A 93 -1.30 3.77 -1.22
C VAL A 93 -0.11 3.38 -0.37
N LYS A 94 -0.33 3.04 0.90
CA LYS A 94 0.72 2.75 1.88
C LYS A 94 0.45 1.43 2.58
N ILE A 95 1.48 0.65 2.90
CA ILE A 95 1.37 -0.53 3.75
C ILE A 95 2.59 -0.66 4.65
N THR A 96 2.36 -1.07 5.89
CA THR A 96 3.41 -1.48 6.82
C THR A 96 3.35 -3.00 7.00
N LEU A 97 4.48 -3.68 6.92
CA LEU A 97 4.60 -5.14 7.04
C LEU A 97 5.41 -5.52 8.29
N PRO A 98 5.17 -6.69 8.89
CA PRO A 98 5.98 -7.13 10.03
C PRO A 98 7.43 -7.43 9.62
N ILE A 99 8.41 -6.89 10.34
CA ILE A 99 9.83 -7.24 10.16
C ILE A 99 10.05 -8.66 10.71
N PRO A 100 10.54 -9.63 9.89
CA PRO A 100 10.88 -10.95 10.40
C PRO A 100 11.89 -10.87 11.55
N THR A 101 11.70 -11.70 12.57
CA THR A 101 12.65 -11.76 13.70
C THR A 101 14.07 -12.04 13.19
N GLY A 102 15.06 -11.27 13.66
CA GLY A 102 16.45 -11.36 13.20
C GLY A 102 16.76 -10.54 11.94
N CYS A 103 15.79 -9.82 11.38
CA CYS A 103 15.99 -8.85 10.31
C CYS A 103 15.92 -7.41 10.84
N SER A 104 16.63 -6.48 10.18
CA SER A 104 16.56 -5.04 10.48
C SER A 104 15.49 -4.32 9.66
N GLN A 105 15.03 -4.93 8.57
CA GLN A 105 14.06 -4.37 7.64
C GLN A 105 13.37 -5.47 6.83
N VAL A 106 12.20 -5.16 6.25
CA VAL A 106 11.49 -5.98 5.27
C VAL A 106 12.18 -5.86 3.91
N ALA A 107 12.29 -7.00 3.21
CA ALA A 107 12.87 -7.04 1.88
C ALA A 107 12.04 -6.21 0.90
N LEU A 108 12.68 -5.45 0.00
CA LEU A 108 11.97 -4.63 -0.97
C LEU A 108 11.08 -5.47 -1.90
N SER A 109 11.52 -6.70 -2.20
CA SER A 109 10.77 -7.65 -3.03
C SER A 109 9.53 -8.22 -2.34
N SER A 110 9.32 -8.00 -1.04
CA SER A 110 8.14 -8.52 -0.35
C SER A 110 6.83 -7.93 -0.89
N VAL A 111 6.85 -6.70 -1.38
CA VAL A 111 5.71 -6.07 -2.08
C VAL A 111 6.01 -6.06 -3.57
N GLN A 112 5.39 -6.95 -4.33
CA GLN A 112 5.53 -6.99 -5.79
C GLN A 112 4.80 -5.79 -6.42
N LYS A 113 3.57 -5.52 -5.97
CA LYS A 113 2.78 -4.36 -6.37
C LYS A 113 1.71 -4.02 -5.34
N LEU A 114 1.22 -2.79 -5.41
CA LEU A 114 -0.03 -2.36 -4.80
C LEU A 114 -1.08 -2.25 -5.91
N GLU A 115 -2.33 -2.63 -5.63
CA GLU A 115 -3.43 -2.45 -6.59
C GLU A 115 -4.42 -1.45 -6.02
N LEU A 116 -4.77 -0.42 -6.80
CA LEU A 116 -5.77 0.59 -6.44
C LEU A 116 -7.10 0.25 -7.12
N TRP A 117 -8.18 0.35 -6.35
CA TRP A 117 -9.52 -0.01 -6.77
C TRP A 117 -10.48 1.15 -6.51
N HIS A 118 -11.34 1.43 -7.47
CA HIS A 118 -12.36 2.50 -7.42
C HIS A 118 -13.76 1.90 -7.42
N LYS A 119 -14.65 2.44 -6.59
CA LYS A 119 -16.04 2.01 -6.52
C LYS A 119 -16.79 2.39 -7.80
N VAL A 120 -17.44 1.42 -8.44
CA VAL A 120 -18.20 1.61 -9.69
C VAL A 120 -19.70 1.31 -9.54
N GLY A 121 -20.11 0.88 -8.34
CA GLY A 121 -21.49 0.57 -7.99
C GLY A 121 -21.60 0.23 -6.50
N GLU A 122 -22.81 -0.06 -6.04
CA GLU A 122 -23.02 -0.44 -4.64
C GLU A 122 -22.19 -1.67 -4.26
N GLY A 123 -21.27 -1.50 -3.32
CA GLY A 123 -20.33 -2.54 -2.87
C GLY A 123 -19.34 -3.06 -3.92
N THR A 124 -19.35 -2.54 -5.15
CA THR A 124 -18.58 -3.09 -6.28
C THR A 124 -17.39 -2.20 -6.62
N TYR A 125 -16.21 -2.80 -6.70
CA TYR A 125 -14.96 -2.13 -7.02
C TYR A 125 -14.36 -2.66 -8.33
N ALA A 126 -13.84 -1.74 -9.14
CA ALA A 126 -13.03 -2.06 -10.32
C ALA A 126 -11.57 -1.67 -10.06
N LYS A 127 -10.63 -2.52 -10.48
CA LYS A 127 -9.21 -2.19 -10.42
C LYS A 127 -8.90 -1.09 -11.42
N ILE A 128 -8.22 -0.04 -10.97
CA ILE A 128 -7.86 1.11 -11.80
C ILE A 128 -6.36 1.24 -12.01
N ALA A 129 -5.52 0.65 -11.15
CA ALA A 129 -4.07 0.68 -11.34
C ALA A 129 -3.35 -0.49 -10.68
N ASP A 130 -2.32 -1.00 -11.37
CA ASP A 130 -1.22 -1.78 -10.78
C ASP A 130 -0.06 -0.80 -10.51
N LEU A 131 0.25 -0.59 -9.23
CA LEU A 131 1.30 0.31 -8.77
C LEU A 131 2.57 -0.50 -8.51
N THR A 132 3.48 -0.51 -9.49
CA THR A 132 4.74 -1.27 -9.45
C THR A 132 5.95 -0.41 -9.07
N SER A 133 5.81 0.92 -9.12
CA SER A 133 6.83 1.86 -8.60
C SER A 133 6.70 1.98 -7.09
N ILE A 134 7.14 0.93 -6.38
CA ILE A 134 7.12 0.87 -4.92
C ILE A 134 8.33 1.60 -4.32
N THR A 135 8.06 2.48 -3.36
CA THR A 135 9.07 3.11 -2.50
C THR A 135 9.01 2.47 -1.12
N ARG A 136 10.17 2.24 -0.48
CA ARG A 136 10.22 1.80 0.91
C ARG A 136 10.49 3.00 1.82
N ASP A 137 9.47 3.41 2.57
CA ASP A 137 9.45 4.58 3.45
C ASP A 137 9.87 4.24 4.88
N GLY A 138 11.03 3.59 5.02
CA GLY A 138 11.55 3.12 6.30
C GLY A 138 12.01 1.67 6.26
N ASN A 139 11.94 1.00 7.41
CA ASN A 139 12.39 -0.38 7.52
C ASN A 139 11.30 -1.40 7.14
N ASP A 140 10.03 -1.01 7.18
CA ASP A 140 8.89 -1.93 7.10
C ASP A 140 7.69 -1.38 6.35
N SER A 141 7.79 -0.13 5.89
CA SER A 141 6.69 0.61 5.29
C SER A 141 6.98 0.83 3.81
N PHE A 142 5.94 0.69 2.99
CA PHE A 142 6.00 0.74 1.53
C PHE A 142 4.89 1.65 1.02
N SER A 143 5.17 2.43 -0.02
CA SER A 143 4.16 3.25 -0.68
C SER A 143 4.31 3.32 -2.19
N SER A 144 3.22 3.74 -2.83
CA SER A 144 3.21 4.21 -4.21
C SER A 144 2.11 5.26 -4.38
N ILE A 145 2.22 6.08 -5.42
CA ILE A 145 1.26 7.17 -5.69
C ILE A 145 0.62 6.91 -7.05
N HIS A 146 -0.70 6.97 -7.09
CA HIS A 146 -1.48 7.02 -8.32
C HIS A 146 -1.86 8.46 -8.64
N GLN A 147 -1.49 8.95 -9.82
CA GLN A 147 -1.94 10.22 -10.38
C GLN A 147 -3.06 9.95 -11.38
N PHE A 148 -4.24 10.53 -11.14
CA PHE A 148 -5.30 10.51 -12.14
C PHE A 148 -4.90 11.37 -13.35
N VAL A 149 -5.09 10.82 -14.56
CA VAL A 149 -4.86 11.53 -15.83
C VAL A 149 -6.18 11.92 -16.51
N SER A 150 -7.27 11.26 -16.11
CA SER A 150 -8.63 11.59 -16.53
C SER A 150 -9.35 12.14 -15.33
N GLU A 151 -10.15 13.17 -15.56
CA GLU A 151 -10.91 13.85 -14.52
C GLU A 151 -11.91 12.88 -13.88
N LEU A 152 -11.94 12.89 -12.55
CA LEU A 152 -13.04 12.38 -11.76
C LEU A 152 -14.22 13.34 -11.88
N ALA A 153 -15.43 12.78 -11.80
CA ALA A 153 -16.64 13.56 -11.84
C ALA A 153 -16.85 14.31 -10.52
N GLU A 154 -17.73 15.30 -10.52
CA GLU A 154 -18.17 15.95 -9.29
C GLU A 154 -18.85 14.94 -8.34
N GLY A 155 -18.55 15.05 -7.05
CA GLY A 155 -19.22 14.32 -5.98
C GLY A 155 -18.36 13.25 -5.32
N ASP A 156 -19.02 12.21 -4.81
CA ASP A 156 -18.41 11.19 -3.96
C ASP A 156 -17.60 10.14 -4.74
N HIS A 157 -16.38 9.90 -4.28
CA HIS A 157 -15.50 8.84 -4.79
C HIS A 157 -14.97 7.97 -3.65
N TYR A 158 -14.89 6.66 -3.89
CA TYR A 158 -14.48 5.69 -2.87
C TYR A 158 -13.39 4.77 -3.41
N PHE A 159 -12.28 4.66 -2.68
CA PHE A 159 -11.11 3.90 -3.06
C PHE A 159 -10.72 2.86 -2.01
N LYS A 160 -10.20 1.73 -2.47
CA LYS A 160 -9.56 0.71 -1.64
C LYS A 160 -8.28 0.23 -2.31
N ALA A 161 -7.43 -0.43 -1.53
CA ALA A 161 -6.23 -1.05 -2.07
C ALA A 161 -6.03 -2.46 -1.53
N ILE A 162 -5.31 -3.26 -2.30
CA ILE A 162 -4.70 -4.54 -1.88
C ILE A 162 -3.22 -4.50 -2.23
N TRP A 163 -2.41 -5.31 -1.56
CA TRP A 163 -1.04 -5.58 -1.95
C TRP A 163 -0.90 -7.02 -2.43
N VAL A 164 0.06 -7.23 -3.33
CA VAL A 164 0.45 -8.52 -3.90
C VAL A 164 1.89 -8.82 -3.51
N ASP A 165 2.15 -10.01 -3.00
CA ASP A 165 3.48 -10.44 -2.56
C ASP A 165 4.34 -10.98 -3.71
N SER A 166 5.58 -11.38 -3.42
CA SER A 166 6.50 -11.94 -4.44
C SER A 166 6.08 -13.31 -4.99
N GLN A 167 5.08 -13.96 -4.39
CA GLN A 167 4.53 -15.26 -4.79
C GLN A 167 3.16 -15.12 -5.48
N ASP A 168 2.76 -13.89 -5.83
CA ASP A 168 1.47 -13.53 -6.43
C ASP A 168 0.24 -13.74 -5.50
N ASP A 169 0.46 -13.89 -4.19
CA ASP A 169 -0.62 -13.95 -3.20
C ASP A 169 -1.12 -12.54 -2.85
N THR A 170 -2.44 -12.42 -2.60
CA THR A 170 -3.09 -11.12 -2.34
C THR A 170 -3.62 -10.99 -0.92
N SER A 171 -3.58 -9.77 -0.41
CA SER A 171 -4.24 -9.39 0.84
C SER A 171 -5.74 -9.15 0.68
N SER A 172 -6.43 -9.05 1.82
CA SER A 172 -7.77 -8.45 1.87
C SER A 172 -7.71 -6.96 1.54
N TYR A 173 -8.86 -6.39 1.13
CA TYR A 173 -8.98 -4.95 0.94
C TYR A 173 -8.67 -4.18 2.22
N GLY A 174 -7.93 -3.08 2.04
CA GLY A 174 -7.76 -2.04 3.04
C GLY A 174 -9.03 -1.27 3.39
N ALA A 175 -8.87 -0.34 4.33
CA ALA A 175 -9.91 0.62 4.67
C ALA A 175 -10.32 1.45 3.43
N GLU A 176 -11.60 1.79 3.36
CA GLU A 176 -12.15 2.62 2.29
C GLU A 176 -11.73 4.07 2.51
N LEU A 177 -11.08 4.68 1.52
CA LEU A 177 -10.89 6.13 1.44
C LEU A 177 -12.11 6.71 0.72
N HIS A 178 -12.83 7.60 1.39
CA HIS A 178 -13.87 8.43 0.78
C HIS A 178 -13.28 9.83 0.54
N ILE A 179 -13.44 10.32 -0.68
CA ILE A 179 -13.12 11.70 -1.07
C ILE A 179 -14.35 12.34 -1.73
N VAL A 180 -14.41 13.67 -1.68
CA VAL A 180 -15.40 14.46 -2.41
C VAL A 180 -14.67 15.37 -3.38
N VAL A 181 -15.00 15.27 -4.66
CA VAL A 181 -14.56 16.21 -5.69
C VAL A 181 -15.60 17.32 -5.80
N ASP A 182 -15.19 18.54 -5.47
CA ASP A 182 -15.97 19.77 -5.58
C ASP A 182 -15.17 20.82 -6.37
N SER A 183 -15.35 20.79 -7.68
CA SER A 183 -14.70 21.70 -8.62
C SER A 183 -15.56 22.92 -8.97
N SER A 184 -16.77 22.97 -8.42
CA SER A 184 -17.79 23.97 -8.72
C SER A 184 -17.47 25.28 -8.00
N ALA A 185 -17.13 26.33 -8.75
CA ALA A 185 -16.94 27.65 -8.16
C ALA A 185 -18.29 28.29 -7.77
N PRO A 186 -18.39 28.95 -6.60
CA PRO A 186 -19.61 29.68 -6.24
C PRO A 186 -19.81 30.88 -7.17
N ASN A 187 -21.05 31.36 -7.23
CA ASN A 187 -21.37 32.58 -7.98
C ASN A 187 -20.68 33.81 -7.38
N ALA A 188 -20.30 34.76 -8.25
CA ALA A 188 -19.69 36.01 -7.81
C ALA A 188 -20.63 36.77 -6.84
N PRO A 189 -20.12 37.30 -5.72
CA PRO A 189 -20.95 38.05 -4.79
C PRO A 189 -21.43 39.35 -5.44
N THR A 190 -22.66 39.75 -5.14
CA THR A 190 -23.12 41.11 -5.45
C THR A 190 -22.85 42.01 -4.27
N ILE A 191 -22.43 43.25 -4.53
CA ILE A 191 -22.15 44.25 -3.51
C ILE A 191 -23.04 45.46 -3.78
N THR A 192 -23.64 46.01 -2.72
CA THR A 192 -24.52 47.17 -2.76
C THR A 192 -23.95 48.26 -1.86
N VAL A 193 -23.41 49.28 -2.51
CA VAL A 193 -23.11 50.62 -2.00
C VAL A 193 -23.21 51.56 -3.20
N ASP A 194 -23.74 52.76 -3.02
CA ASP A 194 -23.87 53.71 -4.12
C ASP A 194 -22.46 54.11 -4.61
N ASP A 195 -22.18 53.87 -5.89
CA ASP A 195 -20.91 54.24 -6.51
C ASP A 195 -20.67 55.76 -6.43
N GLY A 196 -19.44 56.16 -6.16
CA GLY A 196 -19.06 57.56 -5.95
C GLY A 196 -19.50 58.16 -4.61
N SER A 197 -20.07 57.38 -3.68
CA SER A 197 -20.43 57.88 -2.35
C SER A 197 -19.22 58.32 -1.52
N VAL A 198 -19.33 59.49 -0.89
CA VAL A 198 -18.34 60.01 0.06
C VAL A 198 -18.95 60.02 1.46
N PHE A 199 -18.26 59.41 2.42
CA PHE A 199 -18.73 59.28 3.81
C PHE A 199 -17.86 60.10 4.75
N VAL A 200 -18.50 60.84 5.68
CA VAL A 200 -17.80 61.60 6.73
C VAL A 200 -17.34 60.69 7.88
N LYS A 201 -18.07 59.60 8.16
CA LYS A 201 -17.65 58.59 9.13
C LYS A 201 -16.59 57.69 8.51
N GLN A 202 -15.64 57.23 9.33
CA GLN A 202 -14.64 56.24 8.90
C GLN A 202 -15.21 54.83 8.71
N THR A 203 -16.47 54.60 9.09
CA THR A 203 -17.17 53.32 8.96
C THR A 203 -18.32 53.43 7.97
N VAL A 204 -18.37 52.49 7.02
CA VAL A 204 -19.42 52.36 6.01
C VAL A 204 -19.95 50.93 6.08
N THR A 205 -21.27 50.77 6.06
CA THR A 205 -21.89 49.46 5.95
C THR A 205 -22.01 49.10 4.48
N ILE A 206 -21.41 47.98 4.10
CA ILE A 206 -21.53 47.38 2.78
C ILE A 206 -22.47 46.19 2.91
N THR A 207 -23.51 46.13 2.07
CA THR A 207 -24.42 44.98 1.99
C THR A 207 -24.24 44.26 0.66
N GLY A 208 -24.75 43.03 0.54
CA GLY A 208 -24.58 42.24 -0.68
C GLY A 208 -25.25 40.87 -0.57
N SER A 209 -25.09 40.05 -1.62
CA SER A 209 -25.52 38.65 -1.64
C SER A 209 -24.38 37.74 -2.09
N ALA A 210 -24.34 36.51 -1.59
CA ALA A 210 -23.48 35.43 -2.08
C ALA A 210 -24.35 34.17 -2.25
N THR A 211 -24.12 33.41 -3.32
CA THR A 211 -24.88 32.21 -3.67
C THR A 211 -23.95 31.16 -4.24
N GLU A 212 -24.33 29.89 -4.10
CA GLU A 212 -23.77 28.78 -4.88
C GLU A 212 -24.32 28.82 -6.32
#